data_AF-A0A966UNK0-F1
#
_entry.id   AF-A0A966UNK0-F1
#
_cell.length_a   1.000
_cell.length_b   1.000
_cell.length_c   1.000
_cell.angle_alpha   90.00
_cell.angle_beta   90.00
_cell.angle_gamma   90.00
#
_symmetry.space_group_name_H-M   'P 1'
#
loop_
_entity.id
_entity.type
_entity.pdbx_description
1 polymer ?
#
loop_
_entity_poly.entity_id
_entity_poly.type
_entity_poly.pdbx_seq_one_letter_code
_entity_poly.pdbx_strand_id
1 'polypeptide(L)'
;MILKKINTAILLSLVVFAISSDKAFALSIQLAQEQQGQPPIKTRLEVRQKNMDDRKEVRGEMRNEIMGERGEVRKEIREMRASTSIEVKGIRADMKDARKELGEERKEMRDEMKEKRGDLKMPIQLRRASSTDMFKKINTEGKDLIKKMKKDDFETRKKALLNQLNISLENLSAIKTRINDRILKLELEGRDTTDAKSALAIADDKLAKAKTAVETLSNLPAPTPNSGTASSTEVDLTKPRQVGDAAIKAVKEARDSYKKVIDIIAKSMGLGDKPASSTPATN
;
A
#
# COMPACT_ATOMS: atom_id res chain seq x y z
N MET A 1 -93.38 26.94 -132.51
CA MET A 1 -92.64 28.21 -132.38
C MET A 1 -91.35 27.96 -131.60
N ILE A 2 -90.36 27.41 -132.29
CA ILE A 2 -89.15 26.77 -131.74
C ILE A 2 -87.98 27.78 -131.56
N LEU A 3 -88.21 29.07 -131.84
CA LEU A 3 -87.20 30.13 -131.74
C LEU A 3 -87.03 30.77 -130.34
N LYS A 4 -87.83 30.41 -129.32
CA LYS A 4 -87.70 30.99 -127.96
C LYS A 4 -86.73 30.25 -127.02
N LYS A 5 -86.26 29.05 -127.38
CA LYS A 5 -85.41 28.22 -126.50
C LYS A 5 -83.89 28.45 -126.65
N ILE A 6 -83.45 29.17 -127.68
CA ILE A 6 -82.02 29.37 -127.96
C ILE A 6 -81.44 30.55 -127.14
N ASN A 7 -82.25 31.56 -126.80
CA ASN A 7 -81.78 32.74 -126.07
C ASN A 7 -81.53 32.54 -124.57
N THR A 8 -82.14 31.54 -123.94
CA THR A 8 -81.96 31.31 -122.50
C THR A 8 -80.70 30.50 -122.17
N ALA A 9 -80.23 29.65 -123.10
CA ALA A 9 -79.01 28.86 -122.89
C ALA A 9 -77.73 29.71 -122.95
N ILE A 10 -77.70 30.75 -123.79
CA ILE A 10 -76.54 31.64 -123.92
C ILE A 10 -76.43 32.57 -122.69
N LEU A 11 -77.56 33.06 -122.17
CA LEU A 11 -77.58 33.90 -120.96
C LEU A 11 -77.12 33.16 -119.70
N LEU A 12 -77.40 31.86 -119.57
CA LEU A 12 -76.96 31.08 -118.40
C LEU A 12 -75.46 30.74 -118.47
N SER A 13 -74.86 30.60 -119.66
CA SER A 13 -73.43 30.37 -119.81
C SER A 13 -72.56 31.59 -119.43
N LEU A 14 -73.06 32.82 -119.64
CA LEU A 14 -72.37 34.05 -119.24
C LEU A 14 -72.40 34.29 -117.73
N VAL A 15 -73.48 33.91 -117.04
CA VAL A 15 -73.59 34.05 -115.57
C VAL A 15 -72.68 33.05 -114.86
N VAL A 16 -72.49 31.85 -115.40
CA VAL A 16 -71.58 30.85 -114.81
C VAL A 16 -70.11 31.25 -114.99
N PHE A 17 -69.75 31.96 -116.05
CA PHE A 17 -68.39 32.49 -116.22
C PHE A 17 -68.07 33.64 -115.24
N ALA A 18 -69.05 34.52 -114.95
CA ALA A 18 -68.87 35.66 -114.04
C ALA A 18 -68.71 35.27 -112.56
N ILE A 19 -69.25 34.15 -112.10
CA ILE A 19 -69.14 33.71 -110.69
C ILE A 19 -67.80 33.01 -110.41
N SER A 20 -67.08 32.56 -111.45
CA SER A 20 -65.79 31.86 -111.31
C SER A 20 -64.57 32.79 -111.18
N SER A 21 -64.67 34.05 -111.61
CA SER A 21 -63.59 35.04 -111.53
C SER A 21 -63.44 35.73 -110.17
N ASP A 22 -64.52 35.88 -109.40
CA ASP A 22 -64.46 36.56 -108.09
C ASP A 22 -63.79 35.71 -107.00
N LYS A 23 -63.92 34.39 -107.08
CA LYS A 23 -63.24 33.48 -106.13
C LYS A 23 -61.75 33.32 -106.42
N ALA A 24 -61.34 33.44 -107.68
CA ALA A 24 -59.93 33.43 -108.06
C ALA A 24 -59.21 34.73 -107.63
N PHE A 25 -59.91 35.86 -107.63
CA PHE A 25 -59.35 37.13 -107.14
C PHE A 25 -59.23 37.13 -105.60
N ALA A 26 -60.22 36.59 -104.88
CA ALA A 26 -60.17 36.49 -103.41
C ALA A 26 -59.03 35.59 -102.89
N LEU A 27 -58.70 34.49 -103.58
CA LEU A 27 -57.60 33.60 -103.18
C LEU A 27 -56.21 34.22 -103.45
N SER A 28 -56.09 35.09 -104.47
CA SER A 28 -54.85 35.80 -104.77
C SER A 28 -54.53 36.93 -103.79
N ILE A 29 -55.55 37.53 -103.16
CA ILE A 29 -55.38 38.54 -102.11
C ILE A 29 -54.96 37.89 -100.78
N GLN A 30 -55.46 36.69 -100.47
CA GLN A 30 -55.07 35.96 -99.26
C GLN A 30 -53.65 35.38 -99.31
N LEU A 31 -53.17 34.91 -100.48
CA LEU A 31 -51.78 34.43 -100.61
C LEU A 31 -50.74 35.56 -100.72
N ALA A 32 -51.13 36.79 -101.06
CA ALA A 32 -50.22 37.94 -101.11
C ALA A 32 -49.99 38.60 -99.74
N GLN A 33 -50.78 38.28 -98.72
CA GLN A 33 -50.62 38.79 -97.35
C GLN A 33 -49.76 37.90 -96.43
N GLU A 34 -49.29 36.74 -96.89
CA GLU A 34 -48.52 35.78 -96.08
C GLU A 34 -46.99 35.82 -96.34
N GLN A 35 -46.49 36.85 -97.03
CA GLN A 35 -45.04 37.06 -97.31
C GLN A 35 -44.45 38.33 -96.65
N GLN A 36 -45.13 38.95 -95.67
CA GLN A 36 -44.61 40.13 -94.95
C GLN A 36 -44.53 39.94 -93.43
N GLY A 37 -43.90 38.84 -92.99
CA GLY A 37 -43.70 38.51 -91.58
C GLY A 37 -42.25 38.41 -91.12
N GLN A 38 -41.26 38.82 -91.92
CA GLN A 38 -39.88 38.97 -91.44
C GLN A 38 -39.48 40.45 -91.40
N PRO A 39 -39.12 41.00 -90.22
CA PRO A 39 -38.80 42.41 -90.11
C PRO A 39 -37.47 42.72 -90.84
N PRO A 40 -37.30 43.95 -91.38
CA PRO A 40 -36.15 44.33 -92.21
C PRO A 40 -34.82 44.19 -91.44
N ILE A 41 -33.75 43.75 -92.11
CA ILE A 41 -32.41 43.46 -91.52
C ILE A 41 -31.90 44.55 -90.55
N LYS A 42 -32.21 45.82 -90.80
CA LYS A 42 -31.87 46.96 -89.93
C LYS A 42 -32.47 46.83 -88.51
N THR A 43 -33.74 46.44 -88.40
CA THR A 43 -34.41 46.24 -87.09
C THR A 43 -33.83 45.07 -86.30
N ARG A 44 -33.32 44.03 -86.97
CA ARG A 44 -32.63 42.90 -86.32
C ARG A 44 -31.27 43.29 -85.74
N LEU A 45 -30.54 44.19 -86.41
CA LEU A 45 -29.26 44.72 -85.93
C LEU A 45 -29.45 45.62 -84.70
N GLU A 46 -30.49 46.46 -84.69
CA GLU A 46 -30.85 47.30 -83.55
C GLU A 46 -31.25 46.47 -82.33
N VAL A 47 -32.09 45.44 -82.52
CA VAL A 47 -32.44 44.50 -81.44
C VAL A 47 -31.21 43.76 -80.92
N ARG A 48 -30.29 43.36 -81.80
CA ARG A 48 -29.03 42.70 -81.39
C ARG A 48 -28.10 43.64 -80.63
N GLN A 49 -28.03 44.91 -81.03
CA GLN A 49 -27.24 45.93 -80.35
C GLN A 49 -27.82 46.23 -78.96
N LYS A 50 -29.13 46.41 -78.85
CA LYS A 50 -29.83 46.57 -77.57
C LYS A 50 -29.58 45.38 -76.63
N ASN A 51 -29.75 44.15 -77.12
CA ASN A 51 -29.44 42.94 -76.35
C ASN A 51 -27.97 42.84 -75.93
N MET A 52 -27.03 43.40 -76.72
CA MET A 52 -25.61 43.45 -76.37
C MET A 52 -25.35 44.46 -75.26
N ASP A 53 -25.99 45.62 -75.31
CA ASP A 53 -25.82 46.68 -74.34
C ASP A 53 -26.51 46.33 -73.01
N ASP A 54 -27.72 45.76 -73.04
CA ASP A 54 -28.40 45.19 -71.86
C ASP A 54 -27.53 44.10 -71.20
N ARG A 55 -26.90 43.23 -72.01
CA ARG A 55 -25.99 42.19 -71.48
C ARG A 55 -24.72 42.77 -70.88
N LYS A 56 -24.21 43.89 -71.40
CA LYS A 56 -23.06 44.60 -70.81
C LYS A 56 -23.44 45.27 -69.50
N GLU A 57 -24.62 45.86 -69.41
CA GLU A 57 -25.16 46.48 -68.20
C GLU A 57 -25.32 45.43 -67.10
N VAL A 58 -26.05 44.34 -67.37
CA VAL A 58 -26.22 43.21 -66.43
C VAL A 58 -24.87 42.63 -66.01
N ARG A 59 -23.91 42.50 -66.93
CA ARG A 59 -22.55 42.03 -66.60
C ARG A 59 -21.78 43.05 -65.75
N GLY A 60 -21.98 44.34 -65.98
CA GLY A 60 -21.37 45.43 -65.23
C GLY A 60 -21.89 45.48 -63.79
N GLU A 61 -23.21 45.42 -63.63
CA GLU A 61 -23.90 45.33 -62.34
C GLU A 61 -23.44 44.10 -61.55
N MET A 62 -23.52 42.91 -62.17
CA MET A 62 -23.07 41.66 -61.55
C MET A 62 -21.59 41.73 -61.14
N ARG A 63 -20.74 42.36 -61.95
CA ARG A 63 -19.32 42.54 -61.60
C ARG A 63 -19.13 43.47 -60.41
N ASN A 64 -19.89 44.56 -60.35
CA ASN A 64 -19.83 45.52 -59.25
C ASN A 64 -20.33 44.89 -57.94
N GLU A 65 -21.42 44.12 -58.00
CA GLU A 65 -21.96 43.36 -56.87
C GLU A 65 -20.95 42.33 -56.35
N ILE A 66 -20.39 41.49 -57.24
CA ILE A 66 -19.34 40.52 -56.87
C ILE A 66 -18.11 41.22 -56.27
N MET A 67 -17.72 42.40 -56.77
CA MET A 67 -16.60 43.15 -56.20
C MET A 67 -16.95 43.75 -54.82
N GLY A 68 -18.18 44.21 -54.64
CA GLY A 68 -18.71 44.68 -53.36
C GLY A 68 -18.68 43.57 -52.30
N GLU A 69 -19.32 42.44 -52.60
CA GLU A 69 -19.34 41.25 -51.72
C GLU A 69 -17.92 40.76 -51.39
N ARG A 70 -17.03 40.68 -52.39
CA ARG A 70 -15.62 40.32 -52.15
C ARG A 70 -14.89 41.32 -51.26
N GLY A 71 -15.24 42.60 -51.35
CA GLY A 71 -14.71 43.66 -50.49
C GLY A 71 -15.14 43.46 -49.04
N GLU A 72 -16.43 43.20 -48.83
CA GLU A 72 -17.03 42.94 -47.51
C GLU A 72 -16.46 41.67 -46.88
N VAL A 73 -16.44 40.55 -47.61
CA VAL A 73 -15.86 39.28 -47.14
C VAL A 73 -14.38 39.45 -46.76
N ARG A 74 -13.60 40.24 -47.53
CA ARG A 74 -12.20 40.52 -47.17
C ARG A 74 -12.07 41.34 -45.90
N LYS A 75 -12.99 42.28 -45.66
CA LYS A 75 -13.03 43.10 -44.45
C LYS A 75 -13.36 42.23 -43.24
N GLU A 76 -14.40 41.41 -43.33
CA GLU A 76 -14.79 40.46 -42.28
C GLU A 76 -13.66 39.48 -41.93
N ILE A 77 -13.00 38.89 -42.93
CA ILE A 77 -11.86 37.99 -42.71
C ILE A 77 -10.72 38.73 -41.98
N ARG A 78 -10.47 40.00 -42.30
CA ARG A 78 -9.43 40.79 -41.64
C ARG A 78 -9.80 41.08 -40.19
N GLU A 79 -11.05 41.44 -39.93
CA GLU A 79 -11.56 41.71 -38.59
C GLU A 79 -11.54 40.43 -37.72
N MET A 80 -11.99 39.29 -38.26
CA MET A 80 -11.88 37.99 -37.57
C MET A 80 -10.43 37.62 -37.26
N ARG A 81 -9.50 37.82 -38.20
CA ARG A 81 -8.07 37.54 -37.93
C ARG A 81 -7.50 38.47 -36.86
N ALA A 82 -7.91 39.73 -36.85
CA ALA A 82 -7.47 40.69 -35.84
C ALA A 82 -8.00 40.31 -34.45
N SER A 83 -9.29 39.98 -34.32
CA SER A 83 -9.89 39.55 -33.05
C SER A 83 -9.26 38.25 -32.55
N THR A 84 -9.15 37.22 -33.39
CA THR A 84 -8.49 35.96 -33.01
C THR A 84 -7.02 36.19 -32.63
N SER A 85 -6.30 37.10 -33.30
CA SER A 85 -4.92 37.41 -32.93
C SER A 85 -4.81 38.08 -31.56
N ILE A 86 -5.80 38.89 -31.16
CA ILE A 86 -5.83 39.53 -29.84
C ILE A 86 -6.12 38.47 -28.77
N GLU A 87 -7.12 37.61 -28.99
CA GLU A 87 -7.47 36.52 -28.08
C GLU A 87 -6.29 35.56 -27.85
N VAL A 88 -5.62 35.12 -28.92
CA VAL A 88 -4.46 34.23 -28.82
C VAL A 88 -3.31 34.87 -28.04
N LYS A 89 -3.11 36.19 -28.16
CA LYS A 89 -2.12 36.92 -27.35
C LYS A 89 -2.51 36.98 -25.88
N GLY A 90 -3.79 37.21 -25.58
CA GLY A 90 -4.35 37.17 -24.22
C GLY A 90 -4.12 35.81 -23.56
N ILE A 91 -4.56 34.73 -24.23
CA ILE A 91 -4.37 33.35 -23.75
C ILE A 91 -2.89 33.05 -23.49
N ARG A 92 -1.98 33.50 -24.37
CA ARG A 92 -0.55 33.28 -24.17
C ARG A 92 0.02 34.04 -22.96
N ALA A 93 -0.49 35.24 -22.66
CA ALA A 93 -0.11 35.98 -21.46
C ALA A 93 -0.61 35.26 -20.21
N ASP A 94 -1.89 34.87 -20.18
CA ASP A 94 -2.50 34.16 -19.06
C ASP A 94 -1.78 32.84 -18.76
N MET A 95 -1.45 32.07 -19.80
CA MET A 95 -0.67 30.83 -19.64
C MET A 95 0.73 31.07 -19.07
N LYS A 96 1.36 32.21 -19.41
CA LYS A 96 2.70 32.55 -18.89
C LYS A 96 2.62 32.90 -17.42
N ASP A 97 1.62 33.66 -17.02
CA ASP A 97 1.42 34.08 -15.64
C ASP A 97 1.01 32.91 -14.75
N ALA A 98 0.05 32.08 -15.19
CA ALA A 98 -0.32 30.84 -14.50
C ALA A 98 0.86 29.88 -14.32
N ARG A 99 1.76 29.80 -15.31
CA ARG A 99 2.98 28.97 -15.19
C ARG A 99 3.96 29.53 -14.17
N LYS A 100 4.03 30.86 -14.03
CA LYS A 100 4.88 31.51 -13.04
C LYS A 100 4.34 31.27 -11.62
N GLU A 101 3.05 31.48 -11.41
CA GLU A 101 2.38 31.24 -10.13
C GLU A 101 2.53 29.77 -9.69
N LEU A 102 2.25 28.81 -10.57
CA LEU A 102 2.46 27.38 -10.29
C LEU A 102 3.93 27.04 -9.99
N GLY A 103 4.88 27.78 -10.58
CA GLY A 103 6.30 27.63 -10.32
C GLY A 103 6.70 28.10 -8.91
N GLU A 104 6.15 29.22 -8.48
CA GLU A 104 6.35 29.81 -7.15
C GLU A 104 5.71 28.92 -6.07
N GLU A 105 4.44 28.52 -6.25
CA GLU A 105 3.73 27.62 -5.32
C GLU A 105 4.46 26.27 -5.14
N ARG A 106 4.97 25.69 -6.23
CA ARG A 106 5.78 24.45 -6.17
C ARG A 106 7.08 24.64 -5.40
N LYS A 107 7.67 25.83 -5.46
CA LYS A 107 8.91 26.14 -4.74
C LYS A 107 8.62 26.29 -3.25
N GLU A 108 7.57 27.02 -2.89
CA GLU A 108 7.13 27.18 -1.50
C GLU A 108 6.79 25.83 -0.87
N MET A 109 5.98 25.01 -1.56
CA MET A 109 5.64 23.66 -1.09
C MET A 109 6.88 22.78 -0.87
N ARG A 110 7.89 22.90 -1.74
CA ARG A 110 9.15 22.16 -1.61
C ARG A 110 9.94 22.61 -0.38
N ASP A 111 9.99 23.91 -0.12
CA ASP A 111 10.76 24.47 0.99
C ASP A 111 10.05 24.20 2.32
N GLU A 112 8.72 24.33 2.40
CA GLU A 112 7.92 23.87 3.55
C GLU A 112 8.15 22.38 3.86
N MET A 113 8.19 21.52 2.84
CA MET A 113 8.40 20.09 3.04
C MET A 113 9.81 19.80 3.58
N LYS A 114 10.84 20.57 3.18
CA LYS A 114 12.19 20.44 3.74
C LYS A 114 12.22 20.86 5.21
N GLU A 115 11.57 21.96 5.56
CA GLU A 115 11.47 22.46 6.92
C GLU A 115 10.76 21.44 7.82
N LYS A 116 9.55 21.00 7.45
CA LYS A 116 8.80 19.95 8.17
C LYS A 116 9.63 18.67 8.34
N ARG A 117 10.44 18.28 7.34
CA ARG A 117 11.35 17.13 7.45
C ARG A 117 12.51 17.38 8.44
N GLY A 118 13.08 18.58 8.46
CA GLY A 118 14.10 18.97 9.43
C GLY A 118 13.57 18.94 10.85
N ASP A 119 12.40 19.55 11.05
CA ASP A 119 11.70 19.65 12.33
C ASP A 119 11.26 18.29 12.88
N LEU A 120 10.92 17.34 12.02
CA LEU A 120 10.64 15.96 12.46
C LEU A 120 11.92 15.16 12.76
N LYS A 121 13.01 15.44 12.05
CA LYS A 121 14.27 14.70 12.21
C LYS A 121 14.92 14.98 13.57
N MET A 122 14.89 16.23 14.04
CA MET A 122 15.49 16.59 15.32
C MET A 122 14.87 15.90 16.55
N PRO A 123 13.55 15.94 16.79
CA PRO A 123 12.93 15.27 17.94
C PRO A 123 13.09 13.75 17.87
N ILE A 124 13.12 13.15 16.68
CA ILE A 124 13.41 11.72 16.51
C ILE A 124 14.85 11.41 16.95
N GLN A 125 15.82 12.22 16.54
CA GLN A 125 17.22 12.05 16.95
C GLN A 125 17.39 12.28 18.45
N LEU A 126 16.77 13.32 19.01
CA LEU A 126 16.81 13.63 20.43
C LEU A 126 16.21 12.48 21.26
N ARG A 127 15.06 11.95 20.84
CA ARG A 127 14.39 10.81 21.49
C ARG A 127 15.18 9.52 21.37
N ARG A 128 15.90 9.30 20.26
CA ARG A 128 16.80 8.15 20.11
C ARG A 128 18.03 8.26 21.00
N ALA A 129 18.65 9.44 21.08
CA ALA A 129 19.80 9.69 21.96
C ALA A 129 19.39 9.50 23.43
N SER A 130 18.29 10.14 23.85
CA SER A 130 17.78 10.02 25.22
C SER A 130 17.40 8.58 25.59
N SER A 131 16.73 7.86 24.69
CA SER A 131 16.40 6.45 24.93
C SER A 131 17.65 5.59 25.04
N THR A 132 18.64 5.78 24.17
CA THR A 132 19.89 5.01 24.18
C THR A 132 20.65 5.21 25.48
N ASP A 133 20.76 6.45 25.96
CA ASP A 133 21.45 6.76 27.21
C ASP A 133 20.65 6.27 28.42
N MET A 134 19.32 6.34 28.38
CA MET A 134 18.46 5.74 29.41
C MET A 134 18.60 4.22 29.47
N PHE A 135 18.63 3.53 28.31
CA PHE A 135 18.88 2.09 28.25
C PHE A 135 20.27 1.71 28.76
N LYS A 136 21.30 2.50 28.44
CA LYS A 136 22.66 2.29 28.97
C LYS A 136 22.68 2.45 30.49
N LYS A 137 22.09 3.53 31.02
CA LYS A 137 21.99 3.77 32.46
C LYS A 137 21.24 2.65 33.18
N ILE A 138 20.07 2.23 32.69
CA ILE A 138 19.32 1.10 33.25
C ILE A 138 20.15 -0.19 33.23
N ASN A 139 20.90 -0.44 32.16
CA ASN A 139 21.75 -1.65 32.09
C ASN A 139 22.95 -1.59 33.03
N THR A 140 23.60 -0.44 33.20
CA THR A 140 24.75 -0.31 34.10
C THR A 140 24.31 -0.24 35.56
N GLU A 141 23.39 0.66 35.87
CA GLU A 141 22.85 0.86 37.22
C GLU A 141 22.07 -0.37 37.67
N GLY A 142 21.26 -0.99 36.79
CA GLY A 142 20.57 -2.24 37.09
C GLY A 142 21.54 -3.40 37.37
N LYS A 143 22.65 -3.52 36.63
CA LYS A 143 23.68 -4.53 36.91
C LYS A 143 24.39 -4.27 38.23
N ASP A 144 24.65 -3.02 38.58
CA ASP A 144 25.34 -2.66 39.82
C ASP A 144 24.41 -2.78 41.05
N LEU A 145 23.12 -2.49 40.90
CA LEU A 145 22.09 -2.77 41.89
C LEU A 145 21.86 -4.27 42.09
N ILE A 146 21.93 -5.11 41.05
CA ILE A 146 21.80 -6.58 41.20
C ILE A 146 23.00 -7.18 41.97
N LYS A 147 24.18 -6.56 41.85
CA LYS A 147 25.39 -7.00 42.56
C LYS A 147 25.41 -6.61 44.03
N LYS A 148 24.56 -5.66 44.42
CA LYS A 148 24.57 -5.07 45.77
C LYS A 148 23.24 -5.30 46.47
N MET A 149 23.28 -5.80 47.70
CA MET A 149 22.09 -5.93 48.54
C MET A 149 22.39 -5.43 49.93
N LYS A 150 21.36 -5.00 50.67
CA LYS A 150 21.53 -4.60 52.07
C LYS A 150 22.07 -5.77 52.88
N LYS A 151 22.96 -5.49 53.83
CA LYS A 151 23.55 -6.50 54.72
C LYS A 151 22.50 -7.31 55.48
N ASP A 152 21.46 -6.68 55.99
CA ASP A 152 20.41 -7.35 56.77
C ASP A 152 19.57 -8.30 55.89
N ASP A 153 19.27 -7.89 54.65
CA ASP A 153 18.61 -8.73 53.66
C ASP A 153 19.49 -9.93 53.28
N PHE A 154 20.80 -9.72 53.17
CA PHE A 154 21.78 -10.78 52.93
C PHE A 154 21.81 -11.81 54.05
N GLU A 155 21.92 -11.36 55.31
CA GLU A 155 21.94 -12.26 56.46
C GLU A 155 20.62 -13.04 56.60
N THR A 156 19.48 -12.38 56.36
CA THR A 156 18.16 -13.02 56.37
C THR A 156 18.06 -14.12 55.32
N ARG A 157 18.44 -13.81 54.06
CA ARG A 157 18.42 -14.81 52.98
C ARG A 157 19.43 -15.94 53.21
N LYS A 158 20.63 -15.63 53.71
CA LYS A 158 21.65 -16.63 54.07
C LYS A 158 21.11 -17.60 55.13
N LYS A 159 20.51 -17.08 56.21
CA LYS A 159 19.90 -17.90 57.28
C LYS A 159 18.77 -18.79 56.74
N ALA A 160 17.87 -18.23 55.93
CA ALA A 160 16.78 -19.00 55.32
C ALA A 160 17.31 -20.14 54.42
N LEU A 161 18.33 -19.85 53.60
CA LEU A 161 18.97 -20.85 52.76
C LEU A 161 19.65 -21.95 53.59
N LEU A 162 20.40 -21.58 54.63
CA LEU A 162 21.05 -22.53 55.53
C LEU A 162 20.04 -23.45 56.21
N ASN A 163 18.93 -22.91 56.72
CA ASN A 163 17.88 -23.71 57.34
C ASN A 163 17.32 -24.75 56.34
N GLN A 164 17.04 -24.34 55.10
CA GLN A 164 16.53 -25.25 54.07
C GLN A 164 17.54 -26.36 53.69
N LEU A 165 18.82 -26.00 53.57
CA LEU A 165 19.88 -26.96 53.25
C LEU A 165 20.12 -27.93 54.41
N ASN A 166 20.05 -27.46 55.66
CA ASN A 166 20.18 -28.31 56.85
C ASN A 166 19.02 -29.31 56.94
N ILE A 167 17.77 -28.88 56.77
CA ILE A 167 16.61 -29.78 56.70
C ILE A 167 16.80 -30.83 55.61
N SER A 168 17.33 -30.43 54.45
CA SER A 168 17.61 -31.34 53.35
C SER A 168 18.68 -32.38 53.73
N LEU A 169 19.76 -31.97 54.41
CA LEU A 169 20.81 -32.88 54.88
C LEU A 169 20.32 -33.85 55.94
N GLU A 170 19.47 -33.41 56.88
CA GLU A 170 18.83 -34.28 57.87
C GLU A 170 17.94 -35.33 57.21
N ASN A 171 17.11 -34.92 56.27
CA ASN A 171 16.27 -35.83 55.48
C ASN A 171 17.11 -36.85 54.71
N LEU A 172 18.22 -36.43 54.09
CA LEU A 172 19.14 -37.33 53.40
C LEU A 172 19.82 -38.30 54.37
N SER A 173 20.17 -37.86 55.58
CA SER A 173 20.72 -38.73 56.61
C SER A 173 19.70 -39.78 57.07
N ALA A 174 18.43 -39.40 57.22
CA ALA A 174 17.36 -40.35 57.54
C ALA A 174 17.13 -41.36 56.39
N ILE A 175 17.18 -40.89 55.13
CA ILE A 175 17.10 -41.75 53.94
C ILE A 175 18.26 -42.74 53.90
N LYS A 176 19.49 -42.29 54.19
CA LYS A 176 20.68 -43.16 54.30
C LYS A 176 20.44 -44.32 55.26
N THR A 177 19.96 -44.03 56.47
CA THR A 177 19.69 -45.08 57.47
C THR A 177 18.66 -46.09 56.96
N ARG A 178 17.55 -45.62 56.37
CA ARG A 178 16.51 -46.51 55.81
C ARG A 178 17.04 -47.36 54.65
N ILE A 179 17.90 -46.80 53.81
CA ILE A 179 18.54 -47.53 52.71
C ILE A 179 19.48 -48.61 53.24
N ASN A 180 20.29 -48.29 54.26
CA ASN A 180 21.15 -49.27 54.93
C ASN A 180 20.32 -50.43 55.50
N ASP A 181 19.26 -50.12 56.24
CA ASP A 181 18.36 -51.13 56.79
C ASP A 181 17.75 -52.01 55.69
N ARG A 182 17.43 -51.41 54.53
CA ARG A 182 16.88 -52.15 53.39
C ARG A 182 17.90 -53.05 52.71
N ILE A 183 19.13 -52.57 52.53
CA ILE A 183 20.24 -53.37 51.99
C ILE A 183 20.52 -54.55 52.91
N LEU A 184 20.62 -54.34 54.22
CA LEU A 184 20.82 -55.42 55.20
C LEU A 184 19.71 -56.47 55.15
N LYS A 185 18.44 -56.04 55.02
CA LYS A 185 17.33 -56.99 54.85
C LYS A 185 17.46 -57.82 53.58
N LEU A 186 17.87 -57.21 52.46
CA LEU A 186 18.05 -57.94 51.19
C LEU A 186 19.22 -58.93 51.25
N GLU A 187 20.29 -58.59 51.98
CA GLU A 187 21.40 -59.51 52.24
C GLU A 187 20.94 -60.73 53.05
N LEU A 188 20.11 -60.52 54.08
CA LEU A 188 19.53 -61.61 54.87
C LEU A 188 18.58 -62.49 54.05
N GLU A 189 17.89 -61.92 53.06
CA GLU A 189 17.09 -62.66 52.07
C GLU A 189 17.95 -63.40 51.03
N GLY A 190 19.28 -63.29 51.07
CA GLY A 190 20.20 -63.94 50.14
C GLY A 190 20.24 -63.30 48.74
N ARG A 191 19.76 -62.05 48.60
CA ARG A 191 19.81 -61.33 47.32
C ARG A 191 21.17 -60.64 47.13
N ASP A 192 21.57 -60.49 45.87
CA ASP A 192 22.76 -59.72 45.52
C ASP A 192 22.54 -58.22 45.78
N THR A 193 23.44 -57.63 46.57
CA THR A 193 23.42 -56.20 46.97
C THR A 193 24.67 -55.44 46.53
N THR A 194 25.53 -56.07 45.73
CA THR A 194 26.85 -55.54 45.34
C THR A 194 26.74 -54.16 44.69
N ASP A 195 25.79 -54.01 43.75
CA ASP A 195 25.54 -52.74 43.07
C ASP A 195 24.95 -51.67 44.00
N ALA A 196 24.05 -52.07 44.90
CA ALA A 196 23.42 -51.16 45.85
C ALA A 196 24.45 -50.60 46.85
N LYS A 197 25.36 -51.44 47.35
CA LYS A 197 26.47 -51.04 48.23
C LYS A 197 27.42 -50.08 47.53
N SER A 198 27.79 -50.37 46.28
CA SER A 198 28.68 -49.52 45.48
C SER A 198 28.05 -48.15 45.21
N ALA A 199 26.76 -48.13 44.85
CA ALA A 199 26.02 -46.89 44.64
C ALA A 199 25.82 -46.09 45.94
N LEU A 200 25.64 -46.77 47.07
CA LEU A 200 25.53 -46.13 48.38
C LEU A 200 26.83 -45.44 48.79
N ALA A 201 27.99 -46.05 48.55
CA ALA A 201 29.28 -45.42 48.80
C ALA A 201 29.44 -44.09 48.03
N ILE A 202 29.02 -44.07 46.75
CA ILE A 202 29.01 -42.84 45.94
C ILE A 202 28.05 -41.79 46.51
N ALA A 203 26.87 -42.22 47.01
CA ALA A 203 25.91 -41.31 47.63
C ALA A 203 26.45 -40.73 48.96
N ASP A 204 27.20 -41.53 49.73
CA ASP A 204 27.86 -41.11 50.96
C ASP A 204 28.95 -40.07 50.72
N ASP A 205 29.79 -40.27 49.71
CA ASP A 205 30.80 -39.29 49.30
C ASP A 205 30.17 -37.96 48.91
N LYS A 206 29.03 -37.99 48.22
CA LYS A 206 28.31 -36.77 47.81
C LYS A 206 27.61 -36.10 48.99
N LEU A 207 27.09 -36.87 49.94
CA LEU A 207 26.55 -36.32 51.19
C LEU A 207 27.65 -35.64 52.01
N ALA A 208 28.85 -36.22 52.07
CA ALA A 208 30.01 -35.59 52.71
C ALA A 208 30.38 -34.26 52.03
N LYS A 209 30.48 -34.25 50.69
CA LYS A 209 30.71 -33.02 49.92
C LYS A 209 29.62 -31.96 50.13
N ALA A 210 28.36 -32.38 50.23
CA ALA A 210 27.24 -31.48 50.51
C ALA A 210 27.35 -30.86 51.90
N LYS A 211 27.72 -31.64 52.94
CA LYS A 211 27.98 -31.12 54.28
C LYS A 211 29.09 -30.07 54.28
N THR A 212 30.23 -30.36 53.65
CA THR A 212 31.35 -29.40 53.55
C THR A 212 30.95 -28.12 52.81
N ALA A 213 30.14 -28.22 51.74
CA ALA A 213 29.68 -27.05 51.00
C ALA A 213 28.70 -26.18 51.82
N VAL A 214 27.80 -26.79 52.60
CA VAL A 214 26.90 -26.07 53.51
C VAL A 214 27.67 -25.43 54.66
N GLU A 215 28.70 -26.10 55.19
CA GLU A 215 29.60 -25.52 56.20
C GLU A 215 30.42 -24.34 55.64
N THR A 216 30.85 -24.43 54.39
CA THR A 216 31.50 -23.30 53.70
C THR A 216 30.54 -22.12 53.57
N LEU A 217 29.27 -22.38 53.28
CA LEU A 217 28.21 -21.36 53.25
C LEU A 217 27.93 -20.78 54.64
N SER A 218 27.92 -21.59 55.72
CA SER A 218 27.71 -21.08 57.08
C SER A 218 28.86 -20.17 57.50
N ASN A 219 30.09 -20.57 57.19
CA ASN A 219 31.32 -19.87 57.57
C ASN A 219 31.67 -18.67 56.69
N LEU A 220 30.87 -18.37 55.66
CA LEU A 220 31.04 -17.15 54.88
C LEU A 220 30.98 -15.92 55.80
N PRO A 221 32.06 -15.12 55.89
CA PRO A 221 32.08 -13.95 56.75
C PRO A 221 31.01 -12.95 56.32
N ALA A 222 30.50 -12.19 57.29
CA ALA A 222 29.62 -11.07 56.98
C ALA A 222 30.39 -10.12 56.06
N PRO A 223 29.86 -9.80 54.88
CA PRO A 223 30.55 -8.94 53.92
C PRO A 223 30.86 -7.59 54.55
N THR A 224 32.14 -7.23 54.55
CA THR A 224 32.62 -5.95 55.06
C THR A 224 32.24 -4.84 54.08
N PRO A 225 31.63 -3.73 54.55
CA PRO A 225 31.30 -2.60 53.68
C PRO A 225 32.57 -2.06 53.03
N ASN A 226 32.51 -1.78 51.72
CA ASN A 226 33.62 -1.15 51.00
C ASN A 226 33.92 0.20 51.66
N SER A 227 35.14 0.35 52.18
CA SER A 227 35.60 1.57 52.82
C SER A 227 35.77 2.66 51.76
N GLY A 228 34.78 3.53 51.66
CA GLY A 228 34.75 4.64 50.70
C GLY A 228 33.45 5.40 50.81
N THR A 229 33.45 6.41 51.69
CA THR A 229 32.39 7.40 51.95
C THR A 229 31.10 6.86 52.62
N ALA A 230 30.66 7.63 53.62
CA ALA A 230 29.60 7.30 54.56
C ALA A 230 28.30 6.87 53.85
N SER A 231 27.71 5.77 54.34
CA SER A 231 26.40 5.21 53.98
C SER A 231 26.29 4.22 52.81
N SER A 232 27.16 3.22 52.70
CA SER A 232 26.82 2.01 51.90
C SER A 232 26.75 0.75 52.78
N THR A 233 25.53 0.44 53.24
CA THR A 233 25.12 -0.84 53.86
C THR A 233 25.08 -2.00 52.85
N GLU A 234 25.79 -1.84 51.72
CA GLU A 234 25.67 -2.65 50.52
C GLU A 234 26.75 -3.74 50.48
N VAL A 235 26.31 -4.96 50.26
CA VAL A 235 27.11 -6.18 50.20
C VAL A 235 27.29 -6.63 48.76
N ASP A 236 28.52 -6.91 48.34
CA ASP A 236 28.79 -7.59 47.08
C ASP A 236 28.31 -9.06 47.14
N LEU A 237 27.36 -9.40 46.26
CA LEU A 237 26.73 -10.72 46.20
C LEU A 237 27.46 -11.74 45.35
N THR A 238 28.55 -11.39 44.65
CA THR A 238 29.23 -12.32 43.73
C THR A 238 29.73 -13.60 44.43
N LYS A 239 30.56 -13.48 45.45
CA LYS A 239 31.09 -14.62 46.22
C LYS A 239 29.99 -15.37 46.99
N PRO A 240 29.09 -14.70 47.73
CA PRO A 240 28.03 -15.42 48.43
C PRO A 240 27.07 -16.21 47.52
N ARG A 241 26.74 -15.69 46.33
CA ARG A 241 25.93 -16.42 45.35
C ARG A 241 26.67 -17.66 44.87
N GLN A 242 27.94 -17.54 44.49
CA GLN A 242 28.74 -18.68 44.04
C GLN A 242 28.81 -19.80 45.10
N VAL A 243 29.05 -19.45 46.36
CA VAL A 243 29.10 -20.43 47.45
C VAL A 243 27.71 -21.03 47.74
N GLY A 244 26.65 -20.20 47.73
CA GLY A 244 25.28 -20.67 47.88
C GLY A 244 24.85 -21.64 46.79
N ASP A 245 25.14 -21.31 45.53
CA ASP A 245 24.84 -22.15 44.36
C ASP A 245 25.64 -23.46 44.41
N ALA A 246 26.89 -23.42 44.85
CA ALA A 246 27.71 -24.63 45.06
C ALA A 246 27.10 -25.55 46.12
N ALA A 247 26.63 -25.00 47.25
CA ALA A 247 25.98 -25.77 48.31
C ALA A 247 24.65 -26.39 47.84
N ILE A 248 23.80 -25.61 47.15
CA ILE A 248 22.54 -26.10 46.57
C ILE A 248 22.81 -27.25 45.59
N LYS A 249 23.79 -27.08 44.70
CA LYS A 249 24.17 -28.08 43.71
C LYS A 249 24.66 -29.37 44.39
N ALA A 250 25.52 -29.26 45.40
CA ALA A 250 26.05 -30.42 46.12
C ALA A 250 24.94 -31.22 46.83
N VAL A 251 23.99 -30.55 47.50
CA VAL A 251 22.83 -31.22 48.14
C VAL A 251 21.95 -31.92 47.10
N LYS A 252 21.73 -31.28 45.94
CA LYS A 252 20.97 -31.88 44.84
C LYS A 252 21.65 -33.14 44.28
N GLU A 253 22.96 -33.08 44.07
CA GLU A 253 23.73 -34.23 43.58
C GLU A 253 23.73 -35.41 44.56
N ALA A 254 23.79 -35.13 45.87
CA ALA A 254 23.64 -36.15 46.91
C ALA A 254 22.25 -36.80 46.84
N ARG A 255 21.19 -36.00 46.82
CA ARG A 255 19.81 -36.48 46.69
C ARG A 255 19.60 -37.35 45.45
N ASP A 256 20.06 -36.89 44.30
CA ASP A 256 19.90 -37.61 43.03
C ASP A 256 20.69 -38.93 43.04
N SER A 257 21.76 -39.03 43.84
CA SER A 257 22.52 -40.27 44.01
C SER A 257 21.83 -41.24 44.94
N TYR A 258 21.25 -40.78 46.06
CA TYR A 258 20.39 -41.63 46.89
C TYR A 258 19.17 -42.15 46.13
N LYS A 259 18.58 -41.35 45.23
CA LYS A 259 17.52 -41.81 44.35
C LYS A 259 17.97 -42.98 43.48
N LYS A 260 19.17 -42.92 42.90
CA LYS A 260 19.73 -44.05 42.12
C LYS A 260 19.92 -45.31 42.97
N VAL A 261 20.34 -45.17 44.23
CA VAL A 261 20.44 -46.32 45.15
C VAL A 261 19.07 -46.95 45.37
N ILE A 262 18.05 -46.12 45.60
CA ILE A 262 16.66 -46.58 45.76
C ILE A 262 16.18 -47.29 44.49
N ASP A 263 16.49 -46.76 43.30
CA ASP A 263 16.11 -47.37 42.03
C ASP A 263 16.78 -48.74 41.83
N ILE A 264 18.06 -48.88 42.20
CA ILE A 264 18.80 -50.17 42.16
C ILE A 264 18.15 -51.18 43.12
N ILE A 265 17.85 -50.75 44.34
CA ILE A 265 17.15 -51.57 45.34
C ILE A 265 15.77 -51.97 44.82
N ALA A 266 15.00 -51.04 44.25
CA ALA A 266 13.67 -51.34 43.72
C ALA A 266 13.73 -52.39 42.59
N LYS A 267 14.74 -52.32 41.72
CA LYS A 267 14.99 -53.32 40.68
C LYS A 267 15.36 -54.69 41.25
N SER A 268 16.22 -54.76 42.26
CA SER A 268 16.55 -56.04 42.91
C SER A 268 15.34 -56.67 43.64
N MET A 269 14.33 -55.86 43.94
CA MET A 269 13.05 -56.32 44.48
C MET A 269 11.98 -56.67 43.44
N GLY A 270 12.24 -56.44 42.15
CA GLY A 270 11.27 -56.65 41.07
C GLY A 270 10.18 -55.59 40.99
N LEU A 271 10.39 -54.42 41.60
CA LEU A 271 9.43 -53.29 41.62
C LEU A 271 9.75 -52.22 40.55
N GLY A 272 10.80 -52.39 39.75
CA GLY A 272 11.36 -51.35 38.88
C GLY A 272 10.54 -50.94 37.64
N ASP A 273 9.62 -51.78 37.16
CA ASP A 273 8.92 -51.58 35.87
C ASP A 273 7.39 -51.40 35.97
N LYS A 274 6.83 -51.23 37.18
CA LYS A 274 5.37 -51.04 37.32
C LYS A 274 5.00 -49.56 37.18
N PRO A 275 4.19 -49.14 36.17
CA PRO A 275 3.59 -47.81 36.19
C PRO A 275 2.72 -47.67 37.43
N ALA A 276 2.64 -46.44 37.97
CA ALA A 276 1.89 -46.13 39.18
C ALA A 276 0.46 -46.70 39.09
N SER A 277 0.12 -47.60 40.01
CA SER A 277 -1.24 -48.13 40.14
C SER A 277 -2.15 -46.99 40.55
N SER A 278 -2.94 -46.46 39.60
CA SER A 278 -4.01 -45.51 39.89
C SER A 278 -5.08 -46.23 40.71
N THR A 279 -5.18 -45.88 41.99
CA THR A 279 -6.32 -46.26 42.83
C THR A 279 -7.60 -45.70 42.20
N PRO A 280 -8.64 -46.51 41.94
CA PRO A 280 -9.90 -46.00 41.43
C PRO A 280 -10.56 -45.12 42.50
N ALA A 281 -10.97 -43.92 42.10
CA ALA A 281 -11.80 -43.05 42.92
C ALA A 281 -13.15 -43.74 43.15
N THR A 282 -13.46 -44.04 44.40
CA THR A 282 -14.81 -44.42 44.82
C THR A 282 -15.69 -43.18 44.76
N ASN A 283 -16.73 -43.23 43.92
CA ASN A 283 -17.88 -42.33 43.93
C ASN A 283 -18.69 -42.49 45.22
#